data_AF-A0A9W8CG25-F1
#
_entry.id   AF-A0A9W8CG25-F1
#
_cell.length_a   1.000
_cell.length_b   1.000
_cell.length_c   1.000
_cell.angle_alpha   90.00
_cell.angle_beta   90.00
_cell.angle_gamma   90.00
#
_symmetry.space_group_name_H-M   'P 1'
#
loop_
_entity.id
_entity.type
_entity.pdbx_description
1 polymer ?
#
loop_
_entity_poly.entity_id
_entity_poly.type
_entity_poly.pdbx_seq_one_letter_code
_entity_poly.pdbx_strand_id
1 'polypeptide(L)'
;MVECKLVPNNDGTSSSGSNSNPEGSDNPASRFESPTQLEPTVEPLRMAHWCAEYQEAGLEPEAIEQILSPNVQTSCNCSYSSIQCCFSDWCTLMDIEPTEATAPAIINFLATQRIAHGWSVNTVLQYCSGILDLLLMEVHAMVQAHAGYKDYIDSILHDAIIILECGLVDIKPVLEAFCTTPAATLPDMLLACHICWLLGMLGLMRPADIQHIAADRICFETD
;
A
#
# COMPACT_ATOMS: atom_id res chain seq x y z
N MET A 1 41.30 -1.37 0.01
CA MET A 1 41.27 -1.26 1.49
C MET A 1 41.34 0.21 1.82
N VAL A 2 40.24 0.78 2.30
CA VAL A 2 40.17 2.19 2.72
C VAL A 2 39.81 2.19 4.19
N GLU A 3 40.65 2.88 4.95
CA GLU A 3 40.82 2.85 6.39
C GLU A 3 39.92 3.89 7.04
N CYS A 4 39.06 3.47 7.98
CA CYS A 4 38.23 4.37 8.79
C CYS A 4 39.08 5.07 9.84
N LYS A 5 39.11 6.41 9.84
CA LYS A 5 39.71 7.22 10.92
C LYS A 5 38.64 7.77 11.85
N LEU A 6 38.65 7.28 13.09
CA LEU A 6 38.06 7.90 14.27
C LEU A 6 38.85 9.15 14.69
N VAL A 7 38.17 10.22 15.09
CA VAL A 7 38.70 11.36 15.86
C VAL A 7 37.60 11.83 16.85
N PRO A 8 37.95 12.31 18.07
CA PRO A 8 37.34 11.85 19.32
C PRO A 8 36.42 12.87 20.02
N ASN A 9 35.71 12.36 21.04
CA ASN A 9 35.02 13.13 22.08
C ASN A 9 36.00 13.92 22.96
N ASN A 10 35.59 15.10 23.40
CA ASN A 10 36.15 15.75 24.60
C ASN A 10 35.06 16.49 25.37
N ASP A 11 34.99 16.22 26.67
CA ASP A 11 34.06 16.75 27.66
C ASP A 11 34.51 18.10 28.27
N GLY A 12 33.53 18.83 28.83
CA GLY A 12 33.69 19.90 29.84
C GLY A 12 33.79 21.32 29.28
N THR A 13 33.20 22.39 29.84
CA THR A 13 32.57 22.65 31.14
C THR A 13 31.77 23.96 31.03
N SER A 14 30.71 24.08 31.84
CA SER A 14 29.77 25.19 32.07
C SER A 14 30.26 26.64 32.02
N SER A 15 29.43 27.55 31.48
CA SER A 15 29.19 28.89 32.06
C SER A 15 27.79 29.43 31.73
N SER A 16 27.10 29.98 32.75
CA SER A 16 25.81 30.65 32.66
C SER A 16 25.96 32.10 32.19
N GLY A 17 25.00 32.59 31.40
CA GLY A 17 24.86 34.01 31.04
C GLY A 17 23.60 34.26 30.22
N SER A 18 22.85 35.29 30.62
CA SER A 18 21.42 35.52 30.37
C SER A 18 21.00 35.99 28.97
N ASN A 19 19.69 35.82 28.71
CA ASN A 19 18.86 36.28 27.59
C ASN A 19 19.20 37.65 26.97
N SER A 20 19.17 37.68 25.63
CA SER A 20 18.58 38.76 24.83
C SER A 20 18.41 38.32 23.36
N ASN A 21 17.16 38.16 22.91
CA ASN A 21 16.73 38.28 21.50
C ASN A 21 16.48 39.77 21.19
N PRO A 22 16.26 40.22 19.93
CA PRO A 22 16.09 39.46 18.68
C PRO A 22 16.95 39.98 17.49
N GLU A 23 17.00 39.25 16.38
CA GLU A 23 16.82 39.73 14.99
C GLU A 23 17.47 38.80 13.95
N GLY A 24 16.62 38.20 13.11
CA GLY A 24 16.79 37.99 11.66
C GLY A 24 17.98 37.19 11.15
N SER A 25 17.76 35.91 10.82
CA SER A 25 18.18 35.37 9.52
C SER A 25 17.47 34.05 9.19
N ASP A 26 17.09 33.94 7.92
CA ASP A 26 16.17 32.99 7.32
C ASP A 26 16.59 31.52 7.41
N ASN A 27 15.61 30.65 7.71
CA ASN A 27 15.60 29.24 7.32
C ASN A 27 14.15 28.73 7.34
N PRO A 28 13.50 28.42 6.19
CA PRO A 28 12.24 27.70 6.21
C PRO A 28 12.57 26.20 6.24
N ALA A 29 13.01 25.70 7.39
CA ALA A 29 12.74 24.30 7.69
C ALA A 29 11.24 24.25 8.00
N SER A 30 10.43 23.95 6.99
CA SER A 30 9.00 23.69 7.14
C SER A 30 8.84 22.47 8.04
N ARG A 31 8.92 22.72 9.35
CA ARG A 31 8.28 21.91 10.37
C ARG A 31 6.84 21.80 9.89
N PHE A 32 6.45 20.61 9.48
CA PHE A 32 5.06 20.30 9.18
C PHE A 32 4.28 20.72 10.43
N GLU A 33 3.69 21.91 10.38
CA GLU A 33 2.62 22.28 11.29
C GLU A 33 1.53 21.28 10.99
N SER A 34 1.34 20.33 11.90
CA SER A 34 0.19 19.45 11.90
C SER A 34 -1.04 20.34 11.69
N PRO A 35 -1.85 20.12 10.64
CA PRO A 35 -3.06 20.89 10.46
C PRO A 35 -3.91 20.71 11.71
N THR A 36 -4.09 21.82 12.41
CA THR A 36 -5.02 22.02 13.50
C THR A 36 -6.35 21.33 13.19
N GLN A 37 -6.68 20.39 14.05
CA GLN A 37 -7.98 19.78 14.29
C GLN A 37 -9.15 20.38 13.50
N LEU A 38 -9.51 19.71 12.41
CA LEU A 38 -10.83 19.75 11.77
C LEU A 38 -11.34 18.31 11.68
N GLU A 39 -11.38 17.61 12.83
CA GLU A 39 -11.74 16.18 12.91
C GLU A 39 -12.96 15.80 13.78
N PRO A 40 -13.98 16.64 14.06
CA PRO A 40 -15.08 16.16 14.90
C PRO A 40 -16.30 15.59 14.16
N THR A 41 -16.39 15.59 12.82
CA THR A 41 -17.69 15.29 12.16
C THR A 41 -17.77 13.92 11.50
N VAL A 42 -16.73 13.47 10.80
CA VAL A 42 -16.79 12.24 9.99
C VAL A 42 -16.57 10.98 10.82
N GLU A 43 -15.59 11.01 11.74
CA GLU A 43 -15.29 9.92 12.68
C GLU A 43 -16.53 9.51 13.53
N PRO A 44 -17.29 10.45 14.15
CA PRO A 44 -18.47 10.05 14.91
C PRO A 44 -19.64 9.58 14.04
N LEU A 45 -19.76 10.03 12.79
CA LEU A 45 -20.81 9.54 11.88
C LEU A 45 -20.58 8.07 11.53
N ARG A 46 -19.35 7.72 11.17
CA ARG A 46 -18.97 6.32 10.90
C ARG A 46 -19.18 5.45 12.14
N MET A 47 -18.66 5.87 13.30
CA MET A 47 -18.78 5.07 14.53
C MET A 47 -20.22 4.91 15.01
N ALA A 48 -21.03 5.97 14.94
CA ALA A 48 -22.45 5.91 15.32
C ALA A 48 -23.23 4.95 14.42
N HIS A 49 -22.90 4.92 13.13
CA HIS A 49 -23.49 3.99 12.17
C HIS A 49 -23.16 2.53 12.52
N TRP A 50 -21.88 2.18 12.65
CA TRP A 50 -21.48 0.82 13.01
C TRP A 50 -22.08 0.38 14.36
N CYS A 51 -22.15 1.28 15.34
CA CYS A 51 -22.82 1.00 16.61
C CYS A 51 -24.30 0.63 16.43
N ALA A 52 -25.06 1.45 15.68
CA ALA A 52 -26.49 1.23 15.47
C ALA A 52 -26.77 -0.09 14.75
N GLU A 53 -25.96 -0.41 13.75
CA GLU A 53 -26.14 -1.60 12.93
C GLU A 53 -25.75 -2.89 13.66
N TYR A 54 -24.64 -2.89 14.42
CA TYR A 54 -24.30 -4.04 15.26
C TYR A 54 -25.34 -4.29 16.36
N GLN A 55 -25.93 -3.22 16.88
CA GLN A 55 -27.02 -3.32 17.84
C GLN A 55 -28.28 -3.93 17.20
N GLU A 56 -28.60 -3.55 15.96
CA GLU A 56 -29.70 -4.16 15.19
C GLU A 56 -29.44 -5.63 14.84
N ALA A 57 -28.19 -6.00 14.58
CA ALA A 57 -27.76 -7.39 14.40
C ALA A 57 -27.80 -8.23 15.70
N GLY A 58 -28.14 -7.61 16.84
CA GLY A 58 -28.29 -8.29 18.13
C GLY A 58 -26.98 -8.52 18.88
N LEU A 59 -25.93 -7.77 18.58
CA LEU A 59 -24.69 -7.81 19.37
C LEU A 59 -24.90 -7.09 20.70
N GLU A 60 -24.36 -7.68 21.76
CA GLU A 60 -24.32 -7.07 23.08
C GLU A 60 -23.39 -5.84 23.08
N PRO A 61 -23.71 -4.78 23.84
CA PRO A 61 -22.97 -3.52 23.82
C PRO A 61 -21.49 -3.69 24.21
N GLU A 62 -21.15 -4.67 25.07
CA GLU A 62 -19.77 -4.98 25.42
C GLU A 62 -18.97 -5.55 24.23
N ALA A 63 -19.62 -6.33 23.36
CA ALA A 63 -18.99 -6.84 22.14
C ALA A 63 -18.79 -5.72 21.12
N ILE A 64 -19.76 -4.82 20.99
CA ILE A 64 -19.69 -3.64 20.12
C ILE A 64 -18.55 -2.72 20.57
N GLU A 65 -18.42 -2.45 21.86
CA GLU A 65 -17.34 -1.63 22.41
C GLU A 65 -15.96 -2.27 22.16
N GLN A 66 -15.86 -3.60 22.29
CA GLN A 66 -14.62 -4.31 22.03
C GLN A 66 -14.22 -4.26 20.54
N ILE A 67 -15.19 -4.43 19.64
CA ILE A 67 -15.00 -4.37 18.17
C ILE A 67 -14.64 -2.94 17.72
N LEU A 68 -15.31 -1.94 18.28
CA LEU A 68 -15.14 -0.53 17.91
C LEU A 68 -14.10 0.20 18.78
N SER A 69 -13.34 -0.53 19.60
CA SER A 69 -12.41 0.06 20.53
C SER A 69 -11.31 0.86 19.82
N PRO A 70 -10.98 2.06 20.32
CA PRO A 70 -10.05 2.98 19.65
C PRO A 70 -8.66 2.38 19.47
N ASN A 71 -8.20 1.45 20.33
CA ASN A 71 -6.89 0.80 20.18
C ASN A 71 -6.78 -0.10 18.93
N VAL A 72 -7.87 -0.73 18.50
CA VAL A 72 -7.90 -1.54 17.25
C VAL A 72 -8.02 -0.62 16.03
N GLN A 73 -8.65 0.54 16.23
CA GLN A 73 -9.04 1.45 15.17
C GLN A 73 -8.03 2.57 14.88
N THR A 74 -7.25 3.04 15.86
CA THR A 74 -6.34 4.20 15.69
C THR A 74 -5.25 4.03 14.62
N SER A 75 -4.82 2.79 14.34
CA SER A 75 -3.83 2.54 13.27
C SER A 75 -4.44 2.62 11.87
N CYS A 76 -5.73 2.32 11.72
CA CYS A 76 -6.40 2.20 10.42
C CYS A 76 -7.25 3.46 10.13
N ASN A 77 -7.89 4.04 11.15
CA ASN A 77 -8.79 5.19 11.03
C ASN A 77 -8.05 6.49 10.66
N CYS A 78 -6.87 6.73 11.24
CA CYS A 78 -6.05 7.89 10.88
C CYS A 78 -5.63 7.89 9.40
N SER A 79 -5.68 6.73 8.73
CA SER A 79 -5.33 6.63 7.32
C SER A 79 -6.45 7.07 6.39
N TYR A 80 -7.71 6.97 6.81
CA TYR A 80 -8.86 7.24 5.93
C TYR A 80 -9.59 8.55 6.24
N SER A 81 -9.37 9.18 7.40
CA SER A 81 -10.06 10.43 7.75
C SER A 81 -9.88 11.52 6.68
N SER A 82 -8.65 11.72 6.20
CA SER A 82 -8.36 12.69 5.13
C SER A 82 -9.08 12.37 3.81
N ILE A 83 -9.19 11.09 3.46
CA ILE A 83 -9.89 10.60 2.26
C ILE A 83 -11.39 10.85 2.40
N GLN A 84 -11.95 10.50 3.56
CA GLN A 84 -13.39 10.62 3.84
C GLN A 84 -13.83 12.07 3.93
N CYS A 85 -13.01 12.96 4.51
CA CYS A 85 -13.26 14.40 4.49
C CYS A 85 -13.24 14.94 3.06
N CYS A 86 -12.23 14.59 2.26
CA CYS A 86 -12.14 15.02 0.87
C CYS A 86 -13.34 14.57 0.03
N PHE A 87 -13.80 13.33 0.24
CA PHE A 87 -15.01 12.82 -0.42
C PHE A 87 -16.28 13.52 0.08
N SER A 88 -16.41 13.75 1.38
CA SER A 88 -17.55 14.45 1.98
C SER A 88 -17.67 15.90 1.50
N ASP A 89 -16.54 16.61 1.34
CA ASP A 89 -16.50 17.96 0.79
C ASP A 89 -16.99 17.98 -0.67
N TRP A 90 -16.58 16.97 -1.45
CA TRP A 90 -17.05 16.83 -2.83
C TRP A 90 -18.53 16.46 -2.91
N CYS A 91 -19.00 15.56 -2.04
CA CYS A 91 -20.41 15.22 -1.90
C CYS A 91 -21.26 16.45 -1.54
N THR A 92 -20.76 17.30 -0.64
CA THR A 92 -21.41 18.57 -0.28
C THR A 92 -21.53 19.52 -1.48
N LEU A 93 -20.51 19.57 -2.35
CA LEU A 93 -20.55 20.37 -3.57
C LEU A 93 -21.58 19.84 -4.59
N MET A 94 -21.79 18.53 -4.60
CA MET A 94 -22.66 17.83 -5.56
C MET A 94 -24.08 17.57 -5.01
N ASP A 95 -24.39 18.02 -3.79
CA ASP A 95 -25.66 17.78 -3.08
C ASP A 95 -25.98 16.27 -2.93
N ILE A 96 -24.95 15.48 -2.57
CA ILE A 96 -25.04 14.04 -2.35
C ILE A 96 -24.75 13.75 -0.87
N GLU A 97 -25.52 12.84 -0.27
CA GLU A 97 -25.22 12.36 1.08
C GLU A 97 -24.00 11.41 1.07
N PRO A 98 -22.92 11.70 1.83
CA PRO A 98 -21.67 10.92 1.75
C PRO A 98 -21.82 9.44 2.12
N THR A 99 -22.73 9.10 3.04
CA THR A 99 -22.98 7.74 3.54
C THR A 99 -23.84 6.90 2.60
N GLU A 100 -24.62 7.53 1.73
CA GLU A 100 -25.55 6.91 0.79
C GLU A 100 -25.12 7.06 -0.68
N ALA A 101 -23.85 7.40 -0.92
CA ALA A 101 -23.35 7.65 -2.25
C ALA A 101 -23.46 6.41 -3.16
N THR A 102 -24.08 6.60 -4.33
CA THR A 102 -24.26 5.52 -5.31
C THR A 102 -22.95 5.15 -6.03
N ALA A 103 -22.87 3.94 -6.57
CA ALA A 103 -21.69 3.48 -7.32
C ALA A 103 -21.26 4.45 -8.45
N PRO A 104 -22.18 5.00 -9.28
CA PRO A 104 -21.81 6.00 -10.28
C PRO A 104 -21.22 7.28 -9.69
N ALA A 105 -21.72 7.75 -8.54
CA ALA A 105 -21.19 8.95 -7.88
C ALA A 105 -19.74 8.73 -7.42
N ILE A 106 -19.45 7.57 -6.84
CA ILE A 106 -18.11 7.18 -6.40
C ILE A 106 -17.17 7.06 -7.60
N ILE A 107 -17.59 6.39 -8.68
CA ILE A 107 -16.80 6.27 -9.92
C ILE A 107 -16.48 7.65 -10.50
N ASN A 108 -17.47 8.56 -10.55
CA ASN A 108 -17.31 9.90 -11.09
C ASN A 108 -16.32 10.74 -10.27
N PHE A 109 -16.40 10.65 -8.93
CA PHE A 109 -15.43 11.28 -8.04
C PHE A 109 -14.01 10.76 -8.33
N LEU A 110 -13.83 9.44 -8.30
CA LEU A 110 -12.52 8.81 -8.49
C LEU A 110 -11.93 9.13 -9.87
N ALA A 111 -12.73 9.07 -10.93
CA ALA A 111 -12.29 9.38 -12.28
C ALA A 111 -11.86 10.85 -12.42
N THR A 112 -12.64 11.77 -11.86
CA THR A 112 -12.35 13.20 -11.90
C THR A 112 -11.07 13.51 -11.13
N GLN A 113 -10.91 12.95 -9.93
CA GLN A 113 -9.71 13.17 -9.12
C GLN A 113 -8.47 12.52 -9.72
N ARG A 114 -8.59 11.31 -10.29
CA ARG A 114 -7.49 10.64 -11.00
C ARG A 114 -6.97 11.49 -12.15
N ILE A 115 -7.86 12.11 -12.93
CA ILE A 115 -7.47 12.97 -14.06
C ILE A 115 -6.88 14.30 -13.55
N ALA A 116 -7.51 14.93 -12.57
CA ALA A 116 -7.08 16.24 -12.06
C ALA A 116 -5.72 16.20 -11.37
N HIS A 117 -5.44 15.15 -10.61
CA HIS A 117 -4.24 15.03 -9.78
C HIS A 117 -3.23 14.00 -10.30
N GLY A 118 -3.54 13.27 -11.37
CA GLY A 118 -2.66 12.22 -11.91
C GLY A 118 -2.45 11.07 -10.92
N TRP A 119 -3.49 10.65 -10.20
CA TRP A 119 -3.36 9.61 -9.17
C TRP A 119 -2.90 8.27 -9.72
N SER A 120 -1.98 7.64 -8.97
CA SER A 120 -1.58 6.26 -9.22
C SER A 120 -2.75 5.30 -8.97
N VAL A 121 -2.70 4.11 -9.56
CA VAL A 121 -3.71 3.06 -9.33
C VAL A 121 -3.82 2.71 -7.85
N ASN A 122 -2.69 2.60 -7.15
CA ASN A 122 -2.70 2.31 -5.72
C ASN A 122 -3.39 3.41 -4.90
N THR A 123 -3.20 4.68 -5.28
CA THR A 123 -3.89 5.81 -4.64
C THR A 123 -5.40 5.71 -4.87
N VAL A 124 -5.85 5.42 -6.09
CA VAL A 124 -7.28 5.25 -6.38
C VAL A 124 -7.89 4.12 -5.56
N LEU A 125 -7.19 2.99 -5.42
CA LEU A 125 -7.65 1.85 -4.60
C LEU A 125 -7.72 2.20 -3.10
N GLN A 126 -6.76 2.96 -2.58
CA GLN A 126 -6.82 3.46 -1.20
C GLN A 126 -8.02 4.38 -0.98
N TYR A 127 -8.29 5.28 -1.93
CA TYR A 127 -9.48 6.13 -1.88
C TYR A 127 -10.77 5.31 -1.97
N CYS A 128 -10.82 4.28 -2.82
CA CYS A 128 -11.95 3.35 -2.84
C CYS A 128 -12.18 2.74 -1.46
N SER A 129 -11.17 2.14 -0.83
CA SER A 129 -11.31 1.52 0.48
C SER A 129 -11.76 2.52 1.55
N GLY A 130 -11.20 3.73 1.57
CA GLY A 130 -11.58 4.76 2.53
C GLY A 130 -13.02 5.26 2.35
N ILE A 131 -13.49 5.37 1.10
CA ILE A 131 -14.88 5.75 0.79
C ILE A 131 -15.84 4.61 1.15
N LEU A 132 -15.53 3.37 0.80
CA LEU A 132 -16.38 2.23 1.13
C LEU A 132 -16.54 2.04 2.64
N ASP A 133 -15.50 2.33 3.42
CA ASP A 133 -15.54 2.32 4.89
C ASP A 133 -16.44 3.42 5.50
N LEU A 134 -16.78 4.45 4.71
CA LEU A 134 -17.71 5.51 5.11
C LEU A 134 -19.18 5.17 4.82
N LEU A 135 -19.45 4.28 3.87
CA LEU A 135 -20.82 3.98 3.41
C LEU A 135 -21.59 3.14 4.44
N LEU A 136 -22.92 3.22 4.38
CA LEU A 136 -23.80 2.26 5.05
C LEU A 136 -23.50 0.84 4.54
N MET A 137 -23.58 -0.19 5.39
CA MET A 137 -23.16 -1.55 4.99
C MET A 137 -24.01 -2.12 3.84
N GLU A 138 -25.31 -1.80 3.83
CA GLU A 138 -26.21 -2.16 2.70
C GLU A 138 -25.75 -1.50 1.39
N VAL A 139 -25.44 -0.21 1.44
CA VAL A 139 -24.97 0.56 0.28
C VAL A 139 -23.59 0.08 -0.16
N HIS A 140 -22.70 -0.22 0.78
CA HIS A 140 -21.40 -0.82 0.52
C HIS A 140 -21.53 -2.12 -0.28
N ALA A 141 -22.41 -3.03 0.16
CA ALA A 141 -22.66 -4.28 -0.56
C ALA A 141 -23.26 -4.04 -1.96
N MET A 142 -24.17 -3.08 -2.10
CA MET A 142 -24.75 -2.70 -3.39
C MET A 142 -23.70 -2.11 -4.34
N VAL A 143 -22.80 -1.25 -3.85
CA VAL A 143 -21.72 -0.66 -4.64
C VAL A 143 -20.75 -1.72 -5.10
N GLN A 144 -20.32 -2.63 -4.21
CA GLN A 144 -19.43 -3.73 -4.57
C GLN A 144 -20.07 -4.71 -5.57
N ALA A 145 -21.39 -4.89 -5.53
CA ALA A 145 -22.11 -5.73 -6.49
C ALA A 145 -22.31 -5.06 -7.86
N HIS A 146 -22.21 -3.73 -7.95
CA HIS A 146 -22.51 -2.97 -9.15
C HIS A 146 -21.52 -3.27 -10.29
N ALA A 147 -22.03 -3.70 -11.45
CA ALA A 147 -21.20 -4.09 -12.60
C ALA A 147 -20.24 -2.97 -13.05
N GLY A 148 -20.74 -1.74 -13.18
CA GLY A 148 -19.90 -0.61 -13.59
C GLY A 148 -18.80 -0.25 -12.59
N TYR A 149 -18.97 -0.58 -11.30
CA TYR A 149 -17.91 -0.38 -10.31
C TYR A 149 -16.78 -1.40 -10.54
N LYS A 150 -17.14 -2.68 -10.75
CA LYS A 150 -16.18 -3.74 -11.07
C LYS A 150 -15.43 -3.44 -12.37
N ASP A 151 -16.16 -3.10 -13.44
CA ASP A 151 -15.58 -2.76 -14.74
C ASP A 151 -14.60 -1.59 -14.64
N TYR A 152 -14.94 -0.58 -13.83
CA TYR A 152 -14.06 0.57 -13.60
C TYR A 152 -12.76 0.16 -12.89
N ILE A 153 -12.86 -0.57 -11.78
CA ILE A 153 -11.68 -1.05 -11.05
C ILE A 153 -10.82 -1.97 -11.94
N ASP A 154 -11.43 -2.89 -12.68
CA ASP A 154 -10.74 -3.79 -13.59
C ASP A 154 -10.02 -3.02 -14.70
N SER A 155 -10.63 -1.95 -15.25
CA SER A 155 -9.99 -1.11 -16.26
C SER A 155 -8.76 -0.39 -15.72
N ILE A 156 -8.84 0.13 -14.48
CA ILE A 156 -7.70 0.81 -13.84
C ILE A 156 -6.58 -0.20 -13.57
N LEU A 157 -6.92 -1.40 -13.12
CA LEU A 157 -5.94 -2.46 -12.89
C LEU A 157 -5.26 -2.89 -14.18
N HIS A 158 -6.01 -3.02 -15.28
CA HIS A 158 -5.44 -3.31 -16.60
C HIS A 158 -4.51 -2.20 -17.10
N ASP A 159 -4.86 -0.92 -16.90
CA ASP A 159 -3.98 0.21 -17.19
C ASP A 159 -2.68 0.16 -16.34
N ALA A 160 -2.75 -0.39 -15.13
CA ALA A 160 -1.63 -0.50 -14.20
C ALA A 160 -0.65 -1.62 -14.57
N ILE A 161 -1.09 -2.61 -15.35
CA ILE A 161 -0.22 -3.64 -15.88
C ILE A 161 0.68 -2.94 -16.89
N ILE A 162 1.82 -2.45 -16.39
CA ILE A 162 2.98 -2.20 -17.21
C ILE A 162 3.28 -3.55 -17.84
N ILE A 163 2.82 -3.75 -19.08
CA ILE A 163 3.44 -4.70 -19.98
C ILE A 163 4.87 -4.23 -19.96
N LEU A 164 5.71 -4.95 -19.21
CA LEU A 164 7.13 -4.74 -19.27
C LEU A 164 7.42 -4.95 -20.75
N GLU A 165 7.65 -3.87 -21.50
CA GLU A 165 8.30 -3.92 -22.79
C GLU A 165 9.72 -4.43 -22.48
N CYS A 166 9.80 -5.71 -22.15
CA CYS A 166 11.01 -6.47 -22.01
C CYS A 166 11.46 -6.58 -23.46
N GLY A 167 12.09 -5.51 -23.95
CA GLY A 167 12.60 -5.43 -25.30
C GLY A 167 13.36 -6.71 -25.56
N LEU A 168 12.99 -7.42 -26.64
CA LEU A 168 13.46 -8.75 -27.03
C LEU A 168 14.84 -9.06 -26.43
N VAL A 169 14.84 -9.64 -25.23
CA VAL A 169 16.09 -10.05 -24.59
C VAL A 169 16.54 -11.24 -25.40
N ASP A 170 17.64 -11.08 -26.13
CA ASP A 170 18.19 -12.17 -26.91
C ASP A 170 18.72 -13.24 -25.96
N ILE A 171 17.94 -14.32 -25.80
CA ILE A 171 18.29 -15.48 -24.97
C ILE A 171 19.16 -16.50 -25.71
N LYS A 172 19.40 -16.32 -27.02
CA LYS A 172 20.27 -17.20 -27.82
C LYS A 172 21.66 -17.42 -27.24
N PRO A 173 22.42 -16.40 -26.80
CA PRO A 173 23.76 -16.63 -26.24
C PRO A 173 23.73 -17.52 -24.99
N VAL A 174 22.66 -17.44 -24.21
CA VAL A 174 22.49 -18.29 -23.04
C VAL A 174 22.14 -19.71 -23.44
N LEU A 175 21.18 -19.89 -24.35
CA LEU A 175 20.82 -21.21 -24.91
C LEU A 175 22.02 -21.89 -25.59
N GLU A 176 22.84 -21.14 -26.31
CA GLU A 176 24.08 -21.64 -26.91
C GLU A 176 25.08 -22.09 -25.85
N ALA A 177 25.21 -21.39 -24.72
CA ALA A 177 26.04 -21.82 -23.60
C ALA A 177 25.53 -23.14 -22.96
N PHE A 178 24.21 -23.30 -22.85
CA PHE A 178 23.60 -24.56 -22.41
C PHE A 178 23.87 -25.71 -23.38
N CYS A 179 23.72 -25.48 -24.69
CA CYS A 179 23.83 -26.52 -25.71
C CYS A 179 25.27 -26.90 -26.08
N THR A 180 26.23 -25.99 -25.92
CA THR A 180 27.64 -26.24 -26.27
C THR A 180 28.40 -27.00 -25.20
N THR A 181 27.86 -27.12 -23.98
CA THR A 181 28.54 -27.81 -22.89
C THR A 181 28.11 -29.28 -22.82
N PRO A 182 29.01 -30.25 -23.08
CA PRO A 182 28.65 -31.66 -23.08
C PRO A 182 28.29 -32.15 -21.66
N ALA A 183 27.14 -32.80 -21.53
CA ALA A 183 26.58 -33.25 -20.25
C ALA A 183 27.51 -34.18 -19.44
N ALA A 184 28.42 -34.88 -20.10
CA ALA A 184 29.35 -35.82 -19.47
C ALA A 184 30.54 -35.17 -18.75
N THR A 185 30.80 -33.87 -18.95
CA THR A 185 31.94 -33.16 -18.37
C THR A 185 31.53 -31.89 -17.61
N LEU A 186 30.25 -31.77 -17.26
CA LEU A 186 29.74 -30.58 -16.59
C LEU A 186 30.17 -30.61 -15.12
N PRO A 187 30.93 -29.61 -14.63
CA PRO A 187 31.21 -29.51 -13.20
C PRO A 187 29.93 -29.17 -12.44
N ASP A 188 29.76 -29.73 -11.24
CA ASP A 188 28.56 -29.60 -10.41
C ASP A 188 28.12 -28.14 -10.20
N MET A 189 29.10 -27.22 -10.07
CA MET A 189 28.83 -25.79 -9.94
C MET A 189 28.14 -25.20 -11.18
N LEU A 190 28.56 -25.60 -12.38
CA LEU A 190 27.98 -25.12 -13.62
C LEU A 190 26.59 -25.75 -13.84
N LEU A 191 26.40 -27.02 -13.43
CA LEU A 191 25.10 -27.68 -13.40
C LEU A 191 24.12 -26.94 -12.47
N ALA A 192 24.56 -26.57 -11.27
CA ALA A 192 23.76 -25.79 -10.33
C ALA A 192 23.39 -24.42 -10.89
N CYS A 193 24.34 -23.70 -11.50
CA CYS A 193 24.06 -22.42 -12.16
C CYS A 193 23.03 -22.56 -13.29
N HIS A 194 23.15 -23.61 -14.09
CA HIS A 194 22.21 -23.95 -15.16
C HIS A 194 20.79 -24.19 -14.63
N ILE A 195 20.65 -24.99 -13.58
CA ILE A 195 19.35 -25.29 -12.95
C ILE A 195 18.75 -24.04 -12.30
N CYS A 196 19.55 -23.26 -11.56
CA CYS A 196 19.11 -22.02 -10.92
C CYS A 196 18.64 -20.99 -11.96
N TRP A 197 19.35 -20.87 -13.09
CA TRP A 197 18.95 -19.99 -14.18
C TRP A 197 17.62 -20.43 -14.80
N LEU A 198 17.43 -21.73 -15.05
CA LEU A 198 16.16 -22.27 -15.58
C LEU A 198 14.99 -22.06 -14.60
N LEU A 199 15.21 -22.30 -13.30
CA LEU A 199 14.19 -22.07 -12.26
C LEU A 199 13.76 -20.60 -12.17
N GLY A 200 14.72 -19.68 -12.32
CA GLY A 200 14.45 -18.24 -12.33
C GLY A 200 13.75 -17.78 -13.62
N MET A 201 14.22 -18.24 -14.79
CA MET A 201 13.68 -17.83 -16.09
C MET A 201 12.27 -18.34 -16.38
N LEU A 202 11.95 -19.55 -15.90
CA LEU A 202 10.60 -20.10 -16.01
C LEU A 202 9.62 -19.46 -15.00
N GLY A 203 10.10 -18.52 -14.17
CA GLY A 203 9.30 -17.87 -13.14
C GLY A 203 8.85 -18.81 -12.02
N LEU A 204 9.47 -20.00 -11.93
CA LEU A 204 9.10 -21.02 -10.95
C LEU A 204 9.55 -20.61 -9.54
N MET A 205 10.68 -19.93 -9.41
CA MET A 205 11.23 -19.51 -8.11
C MET A 205 11.99 -18.19 -8.21
N ARG A 206 11.92 -17.35 -7.17
CA ARG A 206 12.80 -16.17 -7.05
C ARG A 206 14.20 -16.64 -6.65
N PRO A 207 15.27 -15.88 -6.98
CA PRO A 207 16.63 -16.21 -6.54
C PRO A 207 16.76 -16.45 -5.03
N ALA A 208 15.98 -15.70 -4.23
CA ALA A 208 15.93 -15.85 -2.78
C ALA A 208 15.21 -17.11 -2.30
N ASP A 209 14.38 -17.75 -3.13
CA ASP A 209 13.70 -19.00 -2.81
C ASP A 209 14.57 -20.21 -3.20
N ILE A 210 15.34 -20.08 -4.29
CA ILE A 210 16.26 -21.11 -4.79
C ILE A 210 17.35 -21.45 -3.74
N GLN A 211 17.87 -20.45 -3.03
CA GLN A 211 18.85 -20.65 -1.95
C GLN A 211 18.31 -21.45 -0.74
N HIS A 212 16.98 -21.58 -0.61
CA HIS A 212 16.34 -22.26 0.52
C HIS A 212 15.85 -23.68 0.15
N ILE A 213 16.13 -24.17 -1.06
CA ILE A 213 15.83 -25.55 -1.45
C ILE A 213 16.69 -26.48 -0.59
N ALA A 214 16.06 -27.11 0.40
CA ALA A 214 16.71 -28.07 1.25
C ALA A 214 16.69 -29.46 0.58
N ALA A 215 17.88 -30.08 0.45
CA ALA A 215 18.06 -31.32 -0.29
C ALA A 215 17.27 -32.52 0.31
N ASP A 216 16.88 -32.42 1.58
CA ASP A 216 16.05 -33.39 2.31
C ASP A 216 14.57 -33.38 1.91
N ARG A 217 14.13 -32.36 1.15
CA ARG A 217 12.75 -32.22 0.68
C ARG A 217 12.52 -32.63 -0.77
N ILE A 218 13.57 -33.07 -1.46
CA ILE A 218 13.48 -33.55 -2.85
C ILE A 218 13.31 -35.07 -2.80
N CYS A 219 12.06 -35.53 -2.90
CA CYS A 219 11.76 -36.95 -3.06
C CYS A 219 11.81 -37.32 -4.54
N PHE A 220 12.63 -38.30 -4.90
CA PHE A 220 12.55 -38.96 -6.20
C PHE A 220 11.68 -40.20 -6.06
N GLU A 221 10.51 -40.21 -6.70
CA GLU A 221 9.81 -41.47 -6.96
C GLU A 221 10.61 -42.20 -8.04
N THR A 222 11.29 -43.27 -7.64
CA THR A 222 11.88 -44.24 -8.55
C THR A 222 10.88 -45.36 -8.78
N ASP A 223 10.32 -45.43 -9.99
CA ASP A 223 9.60 -46.60 -10.51
C ASP A 223 10.56 -47.77 -10.81
#